data_AF-A0A2P8A810-F1
#
_entry.id   AF-A0A2P8A810-F1
#
_cell.length_a   1.000
_cell.length_b   1.000
_cell.length_c   1.000
_cell.angle_alpha   90.00
_cell.angle_beta   90.00
_cell.angle_gamma   90.00
#
_symmetry.space_group_name_H-M   'P 1'
#
loop_
_entity.id
_entity.type
_entity.pdbx_description
1 polymer ?
#
loop_
_entity_poly.entity_id
_entity_poly.type
_entity_poly.pdbx_seq_one_letter_code
_entity_poly.pdbx_strand_id
1 'polypeptide(L)'
;MSDASILQEILANLKNLQQENAHLAAAVDAINGRVNVLASVKQASDGVPANNVAATNGTKPAVPESASAPQETTPNEPEASSPPPTQARRSSTTISKIILTSYPGQAGVDPLPMSWGARDPATRGPVVVSRHPSTIRRRNAIGAHGGSYSIYHALAVASQNLSLDHKPDFTNTEPAANIGPFPSWSDPKKIVAMDPFGHLSPWLFKEYISNEGIDIRPTIAVTKAHMKIPEIEESVRKGRLVPDGKICINAQGELAVTKVAVEPVWYLPGVAERFGIDEGTLRRSLFEQTGGSYPELITRNDIKLFMPPIGGLTVYCFGDPAKMSDPNVKLALRVHDECNGSDVFGSDICTCRPYLTFGIEEAVKMAQNGGSGVVIYFRKEGRALGEVTKYLVYNARKRGSDKASEYFKRTENIAGVKDMRFQALMPDILHWLGITKIDRMLSMSNMKHDAIVEQGIPIHERVEIPEEMIPEDSRVEIDAKIHAGYFTKGTIMSMDELASVHGRAWEDVDH
;
A
#
# COMPACT_ATOMS: atom_id res chain seq x y z
N MET A 1 16.60 40.74 -40.35
CA MET A 1 15.23 41.28 -40.24
C MET A 1 15.27 42.33 -39.13
N SER A 2 14.71 43.52 -39.34
CA SER A 2 14.75 44.61 -38.35
C SER A 2 13.87 44.29 -37.12
N ASP A 3 14.23 44.76 -35.93
CA ASP A 3 13.49 44.53 -34.69
C ASP A 3 12.01 44.93 -34.77
N ALA A 4 11.68 45.90 -35.63
CA ALA A 4 10.30 46.32 -35.91
C ALA A 4 9.45 45.23 -36.61
N SER A 5 10.07 44.40 -37.46
CA SER A 5 9.42 43.28 -38.15
C SER A 5 9.04 42.18 -37.16
N ILE A 6 9.93 41.88 -36.22
CA ILE A 6 9.71 40.85 -35.19
C ILE A 6 8.60 41.29 -34.24
N LEU A 7 8.57 42.56 -33.85
CA LEU A 7 7.52 43.10 -32.98
C LEU A 7 6.14 43.05 -33.64
N GLN A 8 6.05 43.33 -34.95
CA GLN A 8 4.80 43.22 -35.70
C GLN A 8 4.31 41.77 -35.81
N GLU A 9 5.23 40.82 -36.00
CA GLU A 9 4.90 39.40 -36.07
C GLU A 9 4.43 38.85 -34.71
N ILE A 10 5.06 39.26 -33.62
CA ILE A 10 4.60 38.93 -32.25
C ILE A 10 3.20 39.52 -31.99
N LEU A 11 2.96 40.76 -32.41
CA LEU A 11 1.67 41.43 -32.19
C LEU A 11 0.54 40.81 -33.04
N ALA A 12 0.86 40.33 -34.25
CA ALA A 12 -0.07 39.56 -35.07
C ALA A 12 -0.41 38.20 -34.44
N ASN A 13 0.59 37.49 -33.92
CA ASN A 13 0.39 36.21 -33.24
C ASN A 13 -0.43 36.35 -31.95
N LEU A 14 -0.22 37.41 -31.17
CA LEU A 14 -1.02 37.71 -29.98
C LEU A 14 -2.49 38.00 -30.31
N LYS A 15 -2.76 38.71 -31.42
CA LYS A 15 -4.14 38.95 -31.88
C LYS A 15 -4.84 37.68 -32.33
N ASN A 16 -4.13 36.78 -33.02
CA ASN A 16 -4.67 35.47 -33.40
C ASN A 16 -5.00 34.62 -32.17
N LEU A 17 -4.11 34.57 -31.17
CA LEU A 17 -4.36 33.86 -29.91
C LEU A 17 -5.58 34.42 -29.15
N GLN A 18 -5.77 35.74 -29.17
CA GLN A 18 -6.96 36.35 -28.56
C GLN A 18 -8.26 35.97 -29.30
N GLN A 19 -8.24 35.89 -30.63
CA GLN A 19 -9.39 35.45 -31.42
C GLN A 19 -9.70 33.96 -31.21
N GLU A 20 -8.69 33.10 -31.17
CA GLU A 20 -8.87 31.67 -30.88
C GLU A 20 -9.44 31.43 -29.48
N ASN A 21 -8.95 32.16 -28.47
CA ASN A 21 -9.50 32.08 -27.12
C ASN A 21 -10.96 32.55 -27.04
N ALA A 22 -11.34 33.60 -27.78
CA ALA A 22 -12.73 34.04 -27.85
C ALA A 22 -13.64 32.99 -28.52
N HIS A 23 -13.14 32.32 -29.56
CA HIS A 23 -13.85 31.22 -30.21
C HIS A 23 -13.99 29.99 -29.31
N LEU A 24 -12.95 29.67 -28.54
CA LEU A 24 -12.99 28.57 -27.56
C LEU A 24 -14.01 28.84 -26.45
N ALA A 25 -14.06 30.08 -25.93
CA ALA A 25 -15.03 30.49 -24.92
C ALA A 25 -16.47 30.34 -25.44
N ALA A 26 -16.75 30.79 -26.66
CA ALA A 26 -18.07 30.63 -27.28
C ALA A 26 -18.46 29.16 -27.48
N ALA A 27 -17.50 28.29 -27.83
CA ALA A 27 -17.74 26.85 -27.95
C ALA A 27 -18.06 26.19 -26.61
N VAL A 28 -17.38 26.60 -25.53
CA VAL A 28 -17.66 26.12 -24.16
C VAL A 28 -19.05 26.56 -23.71
N ASP A 29 -19.45 27.80 -23.98
CA ASP A 29 -20.80 28.28 -23.65
C ASP A 29 -21.89 27.53 -24.41
N ALA A 30 -21.65 27.20 -25.69
CA ALA A 30 -22.57 26.39 -26.49
C ALA A 30 -22.72 24.96 -25.94
N ILE A 31 -21.63 24.36 -25.45
CA ILE A 31 -21.64 23.03 -24.80
C ILE A 31 -22.42 23.11 -23.49
N ASN A 32 -22.14 24.09 -22.64
CA ASN A 32 -22.86 24.29 -21.38
C ASN A 32 -24.37 24.52 -21.60
N GLY A 33 -24.74 25.26 -22.64
CA GLY A 33 -26.14 25.41 -23.04
C GLY A 33 -26.82 24.08 -23.38
N ARG A 34 -26.15 23.21 -24.16
CA ARG A 34 -26.67 21.88 -24.49
C ARG A 34 -26.79 20.96 -23.28
N VAL A 35 -25.80 21.01 -22.38
CA VAL A 35 -25.80 20.23 -21.12
C VAL A 35 -26.97 20.65 -20.23
N ASN A 36 -27.24 21.95 -20.11
CA ASN A 36 -28.37 22.45 -19.33
C ASN A 36 -29.72 22.04 -19.95
N VAL A 37 -29.87 22.08 -21.27
CA VAL A 37 -31.10 21.60 -21.95
C VAL A 37 -31.32 20.10 -21.71
N LEU A 38 -30.26 19.29 -21.78
CA LEU A 38 -30.33 17.85 -21.49
C LEU A 38 -30.68 17.57 -20.02
N ALA A 39 -30.19 18.38 -19.08
CA ALA A 39 -30.55 18.28 -17.67
C ALA A 39 -32.04 18.63 -17.43
N SER A 40 -32.57 19.66 -18.11
CA SER A 40 -33.97 20.05 -18.04
C SER A 40 -34.92 18.99 -18.62
N VAL A 41 -34.55 18.36 -19.74
CA VAL A 41 -35.32 17.26 -20.34
C VAL A 41 -35.37 16.05 -19.40
N LYS A 42 -34.31 15.79 -18.64
CA LYS A 42 -34.25 14.71 -17.65
C LYS A 42 -35.08 14.99 -16.40
N GLN A 43 -35.21 16.26 -15.98
CA GLN A 43 -36.12 16.65 -14.89
C GLN A 43 -37.60 16.56 -15.30
N ALA A 44 -37.93 16.81 -16.56
CA ALA A 44 -39.30 16.66 -17.06
C ALA A 44 -39.76 15.20 -17.20
N SER A 45 -38.84 14.24 -17.38
CA SER A 45 -39.16 12.81 -17.48
C SER A 45 -39.39 12.11 -16.13
N ASP A 46 -38.85 12.66 -15.04
CA ASP A 46 -38.86 12.02 -13.71
C ASP A 46 -40.01 12.51 -12.79
N GLY A 47 -40.98 13.28 -13.33
CA GLY A 47 -42.01 13.95 -12.55
C GLY A 47 -43.45 13.66 -12.95
N VAL A 48 -43.94 12.40 -12.85
CA VAL A 48 -45.39 12.11 -12.74
C VAL A 48 -45.64 10.87 -11.87
N PRO A 49 -46.36 10.97 -10.73
CA PRO A 49 -46.92 9.82 -10.02
C PRO A 49 -48.32 9.46 -10.55
N ALA A 50 -48.61 8.16 -10.60
CA ALA A 50 -49.86 7.59 -11.09
C ALA A 50 -51.05 7.84 -10.13
N ASN A 51 -52.23 8.18 -10.68
CA ASN A 51 -53.52 7.74 -10.16
C ASN A 51 -54.69 7.90 -11.17
N ASN A 52 -55.45 6.81 -11.31
CA ASN A 52 -56.79 6.53 -11.86
C ASN A 52 -57.65 7.65 -12.48
N VAL A 53 -58.31 7.37 -13.64
CA VAL A 53 -59.79 7.38 -13.87
C VAL A 53 -60.13 6.61 -15.18
N ALA A 54 -61.34 6.07 -15.19
CA ALA A 54 -62.06 5.14 -16.07
C ALA A 54 -62.27 5.43 -17.59
N ALA A 55 -62.52 4.32 -18.30
CA ALA A 55 -63.48 4.07 -19.40
C ALA A 55 -63.47 4.93 -20.69
N THR A 56 -63.25 4.31 -21.86
CA THR A 56 -64.32 3.95 -22.84
C THR A 56 -63.78 3.34 -24.16
N ASN A 57 -64.51 2.33 -24.63
CA ASN A 57 -64.68 1.69 -25.95
C ASN A 57 -63.85 2.09 -27.18
N GLY A 58 -63.44 1.08 -27.97
CA GLY A 58 -63.12 1.24 -29.39
C GLY A 58 -62.46 0.05 -30.09
N THR A 59 -63.24 -1.01 -30.38
CA THR A 59 -63.23 -1.87 -31.59
C THR A 59 -61.91 -2.46 -32.18
N LYS A 60 -61.83 -3.80 -32.13
CA LYS A 60 -61.07 -4.75 -33.00
C LYS A 60 -61.60 -4.77 -34.45
N PRO A 61 -60.85 -5.24 -35.48
CA PRO A 61 -60.69 -6.70 -35.80
C PRO A 61 -59.24 -7.08 -36.23
N ALA A 62 -58.62 -8.18 -35.78
CA ALA A 62 -58.84 -9.61 -36.06
C ALA A 62 -58.35 -10.11 -37.45
N VAL A 63 -57.23 -10.85 -37.36
CA VAL A 63 -56.49 -11.82 -38.20
C VAL A 63 -57.30 -12.61 -39.28
N PRO A 64 -56.64 -13.30 -40.25
CA PRO A 64 -56.30 -14.72 -40.00
C PRO A 64 -54.95 -15.23 -40.58
N GLU A 65 -54.53 -16.35 -40.00
CA GLU A 65 -53.39 -17.23 -40.30
C GLU A 65 -53.58 -18.13 -41.55
N SER A 66 -52.54 -18.96 -41.82
CA SER A 66 -52.46 -20.21 -42.64
C SER A 66 -51.60 -20.05 -43.92
N ALA A 67 -50.79 -20.99 -44.41
CA ALA A 67 -50.34 -22.33 -44.03
C ALA A 67 -49.09 -22.70 -44.89
N SER A 68 -48.56 -23.91 -44.68
CA SER A 68 -47.26 -24.49 -45.05
C SER A 68 -47.11 -25.22 -46.41
N ALA A 69 -45.85 -25.26 -46.91
CA ALA A 69 -45.12 -26.31 -47.68
C ALA A 69 -45.45 -26.53 -49.20
N PRO A 70 -44.58 -27.17 -50.05
CA PRO A 70 -43.37 -28.00 -49.79
C PRO A 70 -42.12 -27.80 -50.72
N GLN A 71 -41.11 -28.66 -50.51
CA GLN A 71 -39.73 -28.76 -51.04
C GLN A 71 -39.59 -29.26 -52.50
N GLU A 72 -38.45 -28.94 -53.14
CA GLU A 72 -37.82 -29.69 -54.25
C GLU A 72 -36.27 -29.72 -54.12
N THR A 73 -35.64 -30.77 -54.68
CA THR A 73 -34.33 -31.34 -54.32
C THR A 73 -33.25 -31.31 -55.43
N THR A 74 -31.99 -31.01 -55.03
CA THR A 74 -30.63 -31.49 -55.50
C THR A 74 -30.06 -31.07 -56.89
N PRO A 75 -28.71 -31.11 -57.19
CA PRO A 75 -27.58 -31.79 -56.50
C PRO A 75 -26.18 -31.05 -56.36
N ASN A 76 -25.28 -31.68 -55.56
CA ASN A 76 -23.79 -31.61 -55.31
C ASN A 76 -22.86 -30.85 -56.31
N GLU A 77 -21.64 -30.32 -56.05
CA GLU A 77 -20.54 -30.29 -55.02
C GLU A 77 -19.48 -29.22 -55.54
N PRO A 78 -18.30 -28.88 -54.95
CA PRO A 78 -17.62 -29.26 -53.70
C PRO A 78 -17.07 -28.06 -52.84
N GLU A 79 -16.39 -28.42 -51.75
CA GLU A 79 -15.80 -27.62 -50.67
C GLU A 79 -14.99 -26.35 -51.04
N ALA A 80 -15.24 -25.26 -50.30
CA ALA A 80 -14.32 -24.13 -50.15
C ALA A 80 -14.25 -23.71 -48.67
N SER A 81 -13.01 -23.59 -48.18
CA SER A 81 -12.62 -23.30 -46.80
C SER A 81 -13.31 -22.07 -46.19
N SER A 82 -13.90 -22.23 -45.00
CA SER A 82 -14.45 -21.14 -44.20
C SER A 82 -13.36 -20.22 -43.63
N PRO A 83 -13.57 -18.88 -43.62
CA PRO A 83 -12.67 -17.93 -42.97
C PRO A 83 -12.73 -18.06 -41.43
N PRO A 84 -11.71 -17.60 -40.68
CA PRO A 84 -11.69 -17.74 -39.23
C PRO A 84 -12.85 -16.94 -38.60
N PRO A 85 -13.39 -17.38 -37.45
CA PRO A 85 -14.54 -16.73 -36.85
C PRO A 85 -14.15 -15.32 -36.40
N THR A 86 -14.84 -14.33 -36.94
CA THR A 86 -14.89 -12.97 -36.43
C THR A 86 -15.23 -13.03 -34.95
N GLN A 87 -14.38 -12.45 -34.10
CA GLN A 87 -14.60 -12.35 -32.66
C GLN A 87 -16.02 -11.86 -32.40
N ALA A 88 -16.84 -12.72 -31.81
CA ALA A 88 -18.18 -12.36 -31.38
C ALA A 88 -18.06 -11.15 -30.46
N ARG A 89 -18.77 -10.06 -30.79
CA ARG A 89 -18.95 -8.91 -29.90
C ARG A 89 -19.41 -9.46 -28.54
N ARG A 90 -18.56 -9.29 -27.52
CA ARG A 90 -18.86 -9.66 -26.13
C ARG A 90 -20.25 -9.13 -25.78
N SER A 91 -21.15 -10.02 -25.36
CA SER A 91 -22.47 -9.66 -24.87
C SER A 91 -22.33 -8.67 -23.72
N SER A 92 -22.95 -7.50 -23.83
CA SER A 92 -22.94 -6.48 -22.78
C SER A 92 -23.57 -7.05 -21.52
N THR A 93 -22.76 -7.29 -20.49
CA THR A 93 -23.23 -7.67 -19.16
C THR A 93 -24.16 -6.56 -18.64
N THR A 94 -25.37 -6.94 -18.22
CA THR A 94 -26.33 -6.03 -17.59
C THR A 94 -25.66 -5.34 -16.40
N ILE A 95 -25.45 -4.03 -16.50
CA ILE A 95 -24.83 -3.24 -15.43
C ILE A 95 -25.82 -3.18 -14.27
N SER A 96 -25.53 -3.92 -13.21
CA SER A 96 -26.27 -3.84 -11.94
C SER A 96 -26.10 -2.43 -11.36
N LYS A 97 -27.16 -1.90 -10.72
CA LYS A 97 -27.12 -0.56 -10.10
C LYS A 97 -26.03 -0.53 -9.02
N ILE A 98 -25.09 0.42 -9.13
CA ILE A 98 -24.06 0.67 -8.12
C ILE A 98 -24.73 1.26 -6.87
N ILE A 99 -24.52 0.62 -5.71
CA ILE A 99 -24.99 1.13 -4.43
C ILE A 99 -23.88 2.00 -3.83
N LEU A 100 -24.11 3.31 -3.77
CA LEU A 100 -23.26 4.23 -3.04
C LEU A 100 -23.74 4.31 -1.59
N THR A 101 -22.84 4.06 -0.63
CA THR A 101 -23.09 4.21 0.82
C THR A 101 -22.30 5.38 1.39
N SER A 102 -22.14 6.43 0.59
CA SER A 102 -21.31 7.58 0.91
C SER A 102 -21.88 8.40 2.07
N TYR A 103 -23.18 8.36 2.37
CA TYR A 103 -23.75 9.14 3.48
C TYR A 103 -24.33 8.23 4.57
N PRO A 104 -24.19 8.58 5.87
CA PRO A 104 -24.59 7.71 6.97
C PRO A 104 -26.12 7.58 7.07
N GLY A 105 -26.88 8.61 6.69
CA GLY A 105 -28.34 8.61 6.72
C GLY A 105 -29.01 7.95 5.50
N GLN A 106 -28.25 7.31 4.61
CA GLN A 106 -28.84 6.58 3.48
C GLN A 106 -29.60 5.34 3.97
N ALA A 107 -30.81 5.14 3.46
CA ALA A 107 -31.68 4.05 3.87
C ALA A 107 -30.98 2.68 3.77
N GLY A 108 -30.95 1.97 4.90
CA GLY A 108 -30.38 0.63 5.02
C GLY A 108 -28.88 0.58 5.30
N VAL A 109 -28.18 1.70 5.46
CA VAL A 109 -26.80 1.71 5.98
C VAL A 109 -26.83 1.32 7.46
N ASP A 110 -26.17 0.20 7.79
CA ASP A 110 -26.14 -0.39 9.14
C ASP A 110 -24.77 -1.07 9.38
N PRO A 111 -23.71 -0.28 9.64
CA PRO A 111 -22.36 -0.80 9.82
C PRO A 111 -22.25 -1.80 10.97
N LEU A 112 -21.43 -2.84 10.80
CA LEU A 112 -21.12 -3.77 11.89
C LEU A 112 -20.50 -3.03 13.10
N PRO A 113 -20.92 -3.35 14.34
CA PRO A 113 -20.35 -2.77 15.55
C PRO A 113 -18.82 -2.89 15.60
N MET A 114 -18.18 -1.86 16.13
CA MET A 114 -16.73 -1.68 16.07
C MET A 114 -16.25 -0.93 17.32
N SER A 115 -15.59 -1.63 18.24
CA SER A 115 -15.02 -1.04 19.46
C SER A 115 -13.51 -1.23 19.50
N TRP A 116 -12.76 -0.34 18.83
CA TRP A 116 -11.29 -0.41 18.77
C TRP A 116 -10.67 -0.47 20.17
N GLY A 117 -9.69 -1.38 20.37
CA GLY A 117 -9.06 -1.63 21.67
C GLY A 117 -9.83 -2.58 22.59
N ALA A 118 -11.04 -3.04 22.25
CA ALA A 118 -11.69 -4.08 23.06
C ALA A 118 -10.88 -5.39 23.04
N ARG A 119 -10.69 -5.99 24.22
CA ARG A 119 -9.91 -7.22 24.40
C ARG A 119 -10.63 -8.46 23.84
N ASP A 120 -11.94 -8.50 23.99
CA ASP A 120 -12.77 -9.59 23.50
C ASP A 120 -13.07 -9.38 21.99
N PRO A 121 -12.73 -10.34 21.10
CA PRO A 121 -12.99 -10.23 19.67
C PRO A 121 -14.47 -9.98 19.33
N ALA A 122 -15.40 -10.59 20.06
CA ALA A 122 -16.84 -10.42 19.78
C ALA A 122 -17.28 -8.97 20.03
N THR A 123 -16.83 -8.37 21.13
CA THR A 123 -17.05 -6.94 21.42
C THR A 123 -16.27 -6.02 20.49
N ARG A 124 -15.04 -6.40 20.11
CA ARG A 124 -14.18 -5.63 19.21
C ARG A 124 -14.77 -5.53 17.81
N GLY A 125 -15.35 -6.61 17.29
CA GLY A 125 -15.94 -6.71 15.96
C GLY A 125 -14.92 -6.88 14.81
N PRO A 126 -15.33 -7.37 13.64
CA PRO A 126 -14.45 -7.58 12.49
C PRO A 126 -14.13 -6.28 11.74
N VAL A 127 -13.02 -6.25 11.02
CA VAL A 127 -12.71 -5.19 10.05
C VAL A 127 -13.32 -5.56 8.70
N VAL A 128 -14.27 -4.76 8.22
CA VAL A 128 -15.07 -5.08 7.02
C VAL A 128 -15.17 -3.88 6.09
N VAL A 129 -14.61 -4.00 4.89
CA VAL A 129 -14.78 -3.01 3.80
C VAL A 129 -15.93 -3.34 2.85
N SER A 130 -16.31 -4.63 2.74
CA SER A 130 -17.34 -5.23 1.88
C SER A 130 -17.35 -4.77 0.41
N ARG A 131 -17.44 -5.73 -0.52
CA ARG A 131 -17.54 -5.44 -1.98
C ARG A 131 -18.86 -5.89 -2.60
N HIS A 132 -19.62 -6.75 -1.92
CA HIS A 132 -20.86 -7.29 -2.46
C HIS A 132 -22.03 -6.33 -2.26
N PRO A 133 -22.93 -6.19 -3.26
CA PRO A 133 -24.13 -5.36 -3.12
C PRO A 133 -25.01 -5.72 -1.92
N SER A 134 -25.04 -6.99 -1.52
CA SER A 134 -25.80 -7.48 -0.36
C SER A 134 -25.23 -7.02 0.99
N THR A 135 -23.91 -6.87 1.09
CA THR A 135 -23.22 -6.60 2.36
C THR A 135 -22.54 -5.22 2.41
N ILE A 136 -22.52 -4.46 1.31
CA ILE A 136 -21.88 -3.14 1.22
C ILE A 136 -22.39 -2.14 2.28
N ARG A 137 -23.65 -2.31 2.71
CA ARG A 137 -24.28 -1.49 3.75
C ARG A 137 -23.83 -1.82 5.18
N ARG A 138 -23.21 -2.99 5.37
CA ARG A 138 -22.72 -3.50 6.66
C ARG A 138 -21.24 -3.19 6.93
N ARG A 139 -20.53 -2.57 5.97
CA ARG A 139 -19.10 -2.24 6.12
C ARG A 139 -18.86 -1.23 7.24
N ASN A 140 -17.76 -1.41 7.95
CA ASN A 140 -17.31 -0.54 9.05
C ASN A 140 -15.86 -0.04 8.85
N ALA A 141 -15.31 -0.21 7.65
CA ALA A 141 -14.02 0.31 7.22
C ALA A 141 -14.10 0.92 5.81
N ILE A 142 -13.36 2.00 5.59
CA ILE A 142 -13.16 2.65 4.28
C ILE A 142 -11.99 1.94 3.58
N GLY A 143 -12.01 1.88 2.24
CA GLY A 143 -10.91 1.31 1.45
C GLY A 143 -11.21 -0.11 0.97
N ALA A 144 -10.18 -0.97 0.94
CA ALA A 144 -10.29 -2.30 0.35
C ALA A 144 -9.28 -3.29 0.96
N HIS A 145 -9.65 -4.58 1.04
CA HIS A 145 -8.70 -5.67 1.32
C HIS A 145 -7.66 -5.81 0.20
N GLY A 146 -6.48 -6.35 0.50
CA GLY A 146 -5.42 -6.54 -0.50
C GLY A 146 -4.47 -5.36 -0.60
N GLY A 147 -4.65 -4.30 0.20
CA GLY A 147 -3.87 -3.06 0.12
C GLY A 147 -3.73 -2.54 -1.31
N SER A 148 -2.50 -2.29 -1.75
CA SER A 148 -2.18 -1.86 -3.12
C SER A 148 -2.61 -2.86 -4.21
N TYR A 149 -2.83 -4.13 -3.87
CA TYR A 149 -3.28 -5.17 -4.83
C TYR A 149 -4.78 -5.16 -5.11
N SER A 150 -5.55 -4.36 -4.37
CA SER A 150 -7.00 -4.20 -4.59
C SER A 150 -7.34 -3.77 -6.02
N ILE A 151 -6.47 -2.97 -6.66
CA ILE A 151 -6.64 -2.53 -8.05
C ILE A 151 -6.50 -3.71 -9.04
N TYR A 152 -5.51 -4.59 -8.83
CA TYR A 152 -5.37 -5.80 -9.64
C TYR A 152 -6.53 -6.77 -9.44
N HIS A 153 -7.04 -6.88 -8.22
CA HIS A 153 -8.26 -7.64 -7.95
C HIS A 153 -9.46 -7.04 -8.73
N ALA A 154 -9.60 -5.71 -8.76
CA ALA A 154 -10.65 -5.07 -9.55
C ALA A 154 -10.51 -5.37 -11.04
N LEU A 155 -9.30 -5.33 -11.59
CA LEU A 155 -9.02 -5.71 -12.98
C LEU A 155 -9.35 -7.18 -13.25
N ALA A 156 -9.00 -8.10 -12.34
CA ALA A 156 -9.31 -9.52 -12.49
C ALA A 156 -10.82 -9.79 -12.51
N VAL A 157 -11.60 -9.07 -11.71
CA VAL A 157 -13.08 -9.14 -11.75
C VAL A 157 -13.60 -8.57 -13.06
N ALA A 158 -13.12 -7.39 -13.47
CA ALA A 158 -13.55 -6.74 -14.72
C ALA A 158 -13.19 -7.57 -15.97
N SER A 159 -12.06 -8.28 -15.94
CA SER A 159 -11.62 -9.18 -17.01
C SER A 159 -12.23 -10.58 -16.91
N GLN A 160 -13.14 -10.82 -15.95
CA GLN A 160 -13.79 -12.12 -15.70
C GLN A 160 -12.83 -13.26 -15.34
N ASN A 161 -11.61 -12.93 -14.90
CA ASN A 161 -10.66 -13.92 -14.35
C ASN A 161 -11.01 -14.29 -12.89
N LEU A 162 -11.86 -13.49 -12.23
CA LEU A 162 -12.37 -13.74 -10.89
C LEU A 162 -13.86 -13.41 -10.83
N SER A 163 -14.66 -14.31 -10.27
CA SER A 163 -16.10 -14.04 -10.04
C SER A 163 -16.28 -12.92 -9.01
N LEU A 164 -17.25 -12.03 -9.23
CA LEU A 164 -17.64 -11.01 -8.26
C LEU A 164 -18.07 -11.64 -6.93
N ASP A 165 -18.73 -12.80 -6.97
CA ASP A 165 -19.25 -13.52 -5.81
C ASP A 165 -18.29 -14.58 -5.27
N HIS A 166 -17.02 -14.55 -5.70
CA HIS A 166 -16.01 -15.46 -5.18
C HIS A 166 -15.83 -15.28 -3.68
N LYS A 167 -16.07 -16.37 -2.93
CA LYS A 167 -15.77 -16.48 -1.51
C LYS A 167 -14.44 -17.20 -1.34
N PRO A 168 -13.44 -16.58 -0.69
CA PRO A 168 -12.20 -17.26 -0.35
C PRO A 168 -12.46 -18.48 0.53
N ASP A 169 -11.73 -19.56 0.26
CA ASP A 169 -11.65 -20.73 1.14
C ASP A 169 -10.40 -20.62 2.02
N PHE A 170 -10.61 -20.54 3.34
CA PHE A 170 -9.55 -20.42 4.34
C PHE A 170 -9.22 -21.75 5.03
N THR A 171 -9.69 -22.88 4.49
CA THR A 171 -9.38 -24.21 5.00
C THR A 171 -7.87 -24.45 4.97
N ASN A 172 -7.30 -24.87 6.11
CA ASN A 172 -5.85 -25.12 6.28
C ASN A 172 -4.96 -23.88 6.07
N THR A 173 -5.51 -22.66 6.24
CA THR A 173 -4.73 -21.41 6.16
C THR A 173 -4.41 -20.80 7.52
N GLU A 174 -4.60 -21.55 8.61
CA GLU A 174 -4.33 -21.11 9.99
C GLU A 174 -2.88 -20.63 10.14
N PRO A 175 -2.62 -19.62 11.01
CA PRO A 175 -1.27 -19.16 11.30
C PRO A 175 -0.32 -20.30 11.68
N ALA A 176 0.84 -20.38 11.01
CA ALA A 176 1.84 -21.42 11.28
C ALA A 176 2.57 -21.26 12.63
N ALA A 177 2.30 -20.18 13.35
CA ALA A 177 2.76 -19.94 14.71
C ALA A 177 1.70 -19.15 15.48
N ASN A 178 1.54 -19.49 16.76
CA ASN A 178 0.66 -18.76 17.68
C ASN A 178 1.38 -17.50 18.15
N ILE A 179 0.78 -16.34 17.91
CA ILE A 179 1.28 -15.03 18.34
C ILE A 179 0.21 -14.40 19.23
N GLY A 180 0.60 -13.92 20.41
CA GLY A 180 -0.30 -13.26 21.34
C GLY A 180 -1.47 -14.15 21.84
N PRO A 181 -2.56 -13.53 22.34
CA PRO A 181 -2.76 -12.09 22.46
C PRO A 181 -1.84 -11.46 23.50
N PHE A 182 -1.36 -10.25 23.24
CA PHE A 182 -0.56 -9.47 24.19
C PHE A 182 -1.38 -8.31 24.77
N PRO A 183 -1.06 -7.80 25.98
CA PRO A 183 -1.80 -6.69 26.59
C PRO A 183 -1.90 -5.43 25.70
N SER A 184 -0.88 -5.18 24.88
CA SER A 184 -0.83 -4.09 23.90
C SER A 184 -1.94 -4.14 22.84
N TRP A 185 -2.51 -5.32 22.56
CA TRP A 185 -3.58 -5.47 21.54
C TRP A 185 -4.89 -4.82 21.96
N SER A 186 -5.11 -4.72 23.27
CA SER A 186 -6.27 -4.05 23.86
C SER A 186 -6.02 -2.60 24.27
N ASP A 187 -4.84 -2.05 23.98
CA ASP A 187 -4.57 -0.62 24.20
C ASP A 187 -4.83 0.14 22.89
N PRO A 188 -5.89 0.98 22.82
CA PRO A 188 -6.25 1.69 21.60
C PRO A 188 -5.21 2.72 21.16
N LYS A 189 -4.22 3.04 22.00
CA LYS A 189 -3.13 3.96 21.67
C LYS A 189 -1.87 3.27 21.18
N LYS A 190 -1.69 1.97 21.48
CA LYS A 190 -0.47 1.22 21.11
C LYS A 190 -0.51 0.72 19.68
N ILE A 191 -1.65 0.24 19.22
CA ILE A 191 -1.83 -0.28 17.86
C ILE A 191 -2.97 0.50 17.18
N VAL A 192 -2.60 1.33 16.22
CA VAL A 192 -3.50 2.23 15.48
C VAL A 192 -3.38 2.07 13.95
N ALA A 193 -2.36 1.39 13.44
CA ALA A 193 -2.07 1.24 12.01
C ALA A 193 -2.08 -0.21 11.49
N MET A 194 -2.49 -1.18 12.32
CA MET A 194 -2.76 -2.56 11.91
C MET A 194 -3.87 -3.18 12.76
N ASP A 195 -4.47 -4.28 12.28
CA ASP A 195 -5.52 -5.00 13.00
C ASP A 195 -4.91 -6.06 13.95
N PRO A 196 -5.04 -5.92 15.29
CA PRO A 196 -4.47 -6.87 16.23
C PRO A 196 -4.96 -8.32 16.03
N PHE A 197 -6.21 -8.48 15.59
CA PHE A 197 -6.83 -9.79 15.36
C PHE A 197 -6.71 -10.27 13.92
N GLY A 198 -6.00 -9.52 13.06
CA GLY A 198 -5.98 -9.70 11.60
C GLY A 198 -5.56 -11.08 11.08
N HIS A 199 -4.79 -11.82 11.88
CA HIS A 199 -4.31 -13.17 11.56
C HIS A 199 -5.29 -14.29 11.94
N LEU A 200 -6.32 -13.96 12.73
CA LEU A 200 -7.33 -14.90 13.20
C LEU A 200 -8.74 -14.55 12.71
N SER A 201 -8.90 -13.45 11.95
CA SER A 201 -10.21 -12.90 11.57
C SER A 201 -11.17 -13.93 10.95
N PRO A 202 -10.77 -14.80 10.00
CA PRO A 202 -11.69 -15.82 9.45
C PRO A 202 -12.25 -16.80 10.47
N TRP A 203 -11.48 -17.13 11.51
CA TRP A 203 -11.87 -18.11 12.54
C TRP A 203 -12.63 -17.45 13.69
N LEU A 204 -12.22 -16.26 14.11
CA LEU A 204 -12.89 -15.50 15.18
C LEU A 204 -14.28 -15.02 14.77
N PHE A 205 -14.48 -14.71 13.49
CA PHE A 205 -15.72 -14.14 12.98
C PHE A 205 -16.45 -15.09 12.01
N LYS A 206 -16.26 -16.39 12.19
CA LYS A 206 -16.84 -17.44 11.33
C LYS A 206 -18.36 -17.31 11.18
N GLU A 207 -19.06 -16.95 12.27
CA GLU A 207 -20.52 -16.81 12.26
C GLU A 207 -21.00 -15.68 11.33
N TYR A 208 -20.31 -14.54 11.30
CA TYR A 208 -20.60 -13.46 10.36
C TYR A 208 -20.40 -13.91 8.90
N ILE A 209 -19.39 -14.74 8.63
CA ILE A 209 -19.10 -15.26 7.29
C ILE A 209 -20.16 -16.28 6.88
N SER A 210 -20.47 -17.26 7.73
CA SER A 210 -21.36 -18.37 7.40
C SER A 210 -22.84 -18.00 7.42
N ASN A 211 -23.27 -17.19 8.40
CA ASN A 211 -24.68 -16.93 8.65
C ASN A 211 -25.15 -15.65 7.96
N GLU A 212 -24.31 -14.61 7.95
CA GLU A 212 -24.64 -13.30 7.38
C GLU A 212 -23.99 -13.04 6.01
N GLY A 213 -23.11 -13.94 5.56
CA GLY A 213 -22.46 -13.84 4.25
C GLY A 213 -21.46 -12.68 4.14
N ILE A 214 -20.96 -12.16 5.25
CA ILE A 214 -20.02 -11.03 5.28
C ILE A 214 -18.65 -11.46 4.75
N ASP A 215 -18.09 -10.68 3.83
CA ASP A 215 -16.71 -10.86 3.33
C ASP A 215 -15.71 -10.32 4.37
N ILE A 216 -15.20 -11.22 5.21
CA ILE A 216 -14.15 -10.96 6.21
C ILE A 216 -12.89 -11.69 5.75
N ARG A 217 -11.81 -10.93 5.56
CA ARG A 217 -10.51 -11.46 5.12
C ARG A 217 -9.43 -11.19 6.16
N PRO A 218 -8.43 -12.08 6.30
CA PRO A 218 -7.30 -11.80 7.16
C PRO A 218 -6.51 -10.62 6.60
N THR A 219 -6.03 -9.77 7.49
CA THR A 219 -5.11 -8.66 7.17
C THR A 219 -3.67 -8.99 7.60
N ILE A 220 -3.48 -10.13 8.28
CA ILE A 220 -2.17 -10.65 8.68
C ILE A 220 -2.14 -12.13 8.33
N ALA A 221 -1.00 -12.63 7.85
CA ALA A 221 -0.80 -14.07 7.62
C ALA A 221 0.57 -14.49 8.16
N VAL A 222 0.63 -15.67 8.79
CA VAL A 222 1.86 -16.20 9.40
C VAL A 222 2.21 -17.54 8.75
N THR A 223 3.44 -17.67 8.26
CA THR A 223 3.92 -18.90 7.62
C THR A 223 5.36 -19.22 8.05
N LYS A 224 5.82 -20.44 7.79
CA LYS A 224 7.21 -20.86 7.98
C LYS A 224 7.81 -21.17 6.62
N ALA A 225 9.08 -20.83 6.45
CA ALA A 225 9.79 -21.11 5.22
C ALA A 225 11.29 -21.23 5.48
N HIS A 226 11.99 -21.76 4.49
CA HIS A 226 13.42 -21.57 4.38
C HIS A 226 13.72 -20.36 3.49
N MET A 227 14.83 -19.70 3.75
CA MET A 227 15.27 -18.52 3.04
C MET A 227 16.75 -18.66 2.70
N LYS A 228 17.11 -18.40 1.44
CA LYS A 228 18.50 -18.36 0.99
C LYS A 228 18.84 -16.96 0.49
N ILE A 229 19.95 -16.41 0.97
CA ILE A 229 20.48 -15.10 0.58
C ILE A 229 21.98 -15.26 0.30
N PRO A 230 22.50 -14.81 -0.85
CA PRO A 230 23.91 -14.98 -1.20
C PRO A 230 24.89 -14.47 -0.15
N GLU A 231 24.58 -13.35 0.51
CA GLU A 231 25.42 -12.75 1.55
C GLU A 231 25.49 -13.60 2.82
N ILE A 232 24.45 -14.39 3.10
CA ILE A 232 24.46 -15.30 4.25
C ILE A 232 25.30 -16.54 3.93
N GLU A 233 25.19 -17.07 2.71
CA GLU A 233 26.08 -18.13 2.21
C GLU A 233 27.56 -17.69 2.29
N GLU A 234 27.85 -16.46 1.85
CA GLU A 234 29.18 -15.86 1.96
C GLU A 234 29.65 -15.70 3.41
N SER A 235 28.73 -15.34 4.32
CA SER A 235 29.03 -15.18 5.75
C SER A 235 29.34 -16.52 6.42
N VAL A 236 28.68 -17.60 5.99
CA VAL A 236 29.02 -18.97 6.38
C VAL A 236 30.38 -19.38 5.82
N ARG A 237 30.65 -19.12 4.54
CA ARG A 237 31.94 -19.43 3.90
C ARG A 237 33.11 -18.72 4.58
N LYS A 238 32.92 -17.47 5.01
CA LYS A 238 33.92 -16.68 5.76
C LYS A 238 33.99 -17.02 7.25
N GLY A 239 33.15 -17.92 7.75
CA GLY A 239 33.11 -18.31 9.16
C GLY A 239 32.53 -17.26 10.11
N ARG A 240 31.89 -16.19 9.59
CA ARG A 240 31.18 -15.20 10.42
C ARG A 240 29.89 -15.75 11.00
N LEU A 241 29.24 -16.66 10.26
CA LEU A 241 28.05 -17.37 10.69
C LEU A 241 28.32 -18.88 10.67
N VAL A 242 27.97 -19.57 11.74
CA VAL A 242 28.20 -21.03 11.85
C VAL A 242 26.85 -21.75 11.78
N PRO A 243 26.66 -22.71 10.86
CA PRO A 243 25.44 -23.51 10.81
C PRO A 243 25.21 -24.29 12.11
N ASP A 244 24.01 -24.21 12.67
CA ASP A 244 23.57 -24.90 13.88
C ASP A 244 22.53 -26.00 13.60
N GLY A 245 22.15 -26.18 12.32
CA GLY A 245 21.16 -27.16 11.88
C GLY A 245 19.72 -26.79 12.28
N LYS A 246 19.50 -25.62 12.88
CA LYS A 246 18.20 -25.19 13.40
C LYS A 246 17.77 -23.85 12.82
N ILE A 247 18.60 -22.82 12.97
CA ILE A 247 18.32 -21.47 12.45
C ILE A 247 19.10 -21.27 11.16
N CYS A 248 20.39 -21.55 11.17
CA CYS A 248 21.23 -21.67 9.97
C CYS A 248 21.40 -23.17 9.69
N ILE A 249 20.65 -23.66 8.72
CA ILE A 249 20.38 -25.09 8.52
C ILE A 249 21.61 -25.83 7.99
N ASN A 250 22.34 -25.22 7.05
CA ASN A 250 23.41 -25.90 6.31
C ASN A 250 24.55 -24.95 5.91
N ALA A 251 25.60 -25.53 5.31
CA ALA A 251 26.77 -24.81 4.83
C ALA A 251 26.47 -23.82 3.70
N GLN A 252 25.31 -23.92 3.05
CA GLN A 252 24.84 -23.00 2.01
C GLN A 252 24.13 -21.76 2.59
N GLY A 253 24.10 -21.61 3.92
CA GLY A 253 23.50 -20.45 4.59
C GLY A 253 21.97 -20.40 4.47
N GLU A 254 21.31 -21.55 4.31
CA GLU A 254 19.86 -21.62 4.33
C GLU A 254 19.32 -21.34 5.74
N LEU A 255 18.36 -20.41 5.84
CA LEU A 255 17.82 -19.95 7.11
C LEU A 255 16.40 -20.45 7.34
N ALA A 256 16.13 -21.05 8.49
CA ALA A 256 14.77 -21.34 8.94
C ALA A 256 14.13 -20.05 9.50
N VAL A 257 12.97 -19.67 8.96
CA VAL A 257 12.33 -18.40 9.31
C VAL A 257 10.82 -18.53 9.44
N THR A 258 10.26 -17.86 10.45
CA THR A 258 8.82 -17.58 10.52
C THR A 258 8.57 -16.21 9.89
N LYS A 259 7.64 -16.13 8.93
CA LYS A 259 7.31 -14.91 8.20
C LYS A 259 5.91 -14.44 8.58
N VAL A 260 5.74 -13.13 8.75
CA VAL A 260 4.43 -12.50 8.99
C VAL A 260 4.21 -11.43 7.94
N ALA A 261 3.20 -11.59 7.08
CA ALA A 261 2.76 -10.54 6.16
C ALA A 261 1.65 -9.73 6.81
N VAL A 262 1.69 -8.40 6.68
CA VAL A 262 0.73 -7.49 7.33
C VAL A 262 0.24 -6.44 6.33
N GLU A 263 -1.08 -6.34 6.18
CA GLU A 263 -1.77 -5.24 5.53
C GLU A 263 -2.12 -4.14 6.54
N PRO A 264 -2.00 -2.86 6.16
CA PRO A 264 -2.30 -1.75 7.05
C PRO A 264 -3.81 -1.63 7.30
N VAL A 265 -4.17 -1.41 8.56
CA VAL A 265 -5.54 -1.06 8.99
C VAL A 265 -5.44 0.09 9.97
N TRP A 266 -5.92 1.25 9.56
CA TRP A 266 -5.79 2.49 10.32
C TRP A 266 -7.05 2.74 11.13
N TYR A 267 -6.89 2.88 12.44
CA TYR A 267 -7.85 3.50 13.33
C TYR A 267 -7.63 5.02 13.32
N LEU A 268 -8.46 5.72 12.53
CA LEU A 268 -8.28 7.14 12.21
C LEU A 268 -8.11 8.07 13.43
N PRO A 269 -8.89 7.91 14.53
CA PRO A 269 -8.68 8.72 15.73
C PRO A 269 -7.28 8.53 16.34
N GLY A 270 -6.82 7.27 16.44
CA GLY A 270 -5.50 6.96 16.99
C GLY A 270 -4.35 7.40 16.09
N VAL A 271 -4.52 7.29 14.76
CA VAL A 271 -3.54 7.83 13.80
C VAL A 271 -3.46 9.36 13.90
N ALA A 272 -4.59 10.05 14.00
CA ALA A 272 -4.62 11.50 14.16
C ALA A 272 -3.92 11.94 15.46
N GLU A 273 -4.22 11.27 16.59
CA GLU A 273 -3.54 11.50 17.87
C GLU A 273 -2.03 11.27 17.76
N ARG A 274 -1.59 10.21 17.08
CA ARG A 274 -0.16 9.89 16.88
C ARG A 274 0.60 10.99 16.14
N PHE A 275 -0.08 11.73 15.26
CA PHE A 275 0.51 12.87 14.54
C PHE A 275 0.24 14.23 15.18
N GLY A 276 -0.47 14.27 16.32
CA GLY A 276 -0.82 15.53 16.97
C GLY A 276 -1.76 16.42 16.14
N ILE A 277 -2.58 15.82 15.28
CA ILE A 277 -3.55 16.54 14.43
C ILE A 277 -4.97 16.08 14.76
N ASP A 278 -5.98 16.88 14.40
CA ASP A 278 -7.36 16.47 14.55
C ASP A 278 -7.79 15.46 13.47
N GLU A 279 -8.74 14.58 13.80
CA GLU A 279 -9.24 13.53 12.91
C GLU A 279 -9.83 14.10 11.61
N GLY A 280 -10.46 15.28 11.68
CA GLY A 280 -11.09 15.94 10.53
C GLY A 280 -10.06 16.42 9.51
N THR A 281 -8.99 17.06 9.97
CA THR A 281 -7.86 17.47 9.14
C THR A 281 -7.19 16.26 8.51
N LEU A 282 -6.92 15.19 9.27
CA LEU A 282 -6.35 13.96 8.73
C LEU A 282 -7.22 13.41 7.59
N ARG A 283 -8.52 13.24 7.83
CA ARG A 283 -9.48 12.74 6.83
C ARG A 283 -9.52 13.60 5.58
N ARG A 284 -9.57 14.92 5.76
CA ARG A 284 -9.61 15.88 4.66
C ARG A 284 -8.35 15.82 3.82
N SER A 285 -7.17 15.82 4.45
CA SER A 285 -5.90 15.69 3.75
C SER A 285 -5.81 14.36 3.01
N LEU A 286 -6.21 13.25 3.62
CA LEU A 286 -6.26 11.95 2.95
C LEU A 286 -7.18 11.98 1.72
N PHE A 287 -8.36 12.59 1.80
CA PHE A 287 -9.28 12.71 0.67
C PHE A 287 -8.70 13.58 -0.46
N GLU A 288 -8.25 14.80 -0.13
CA GLU A 288 -7.77 15.76 -1.12
C GLU A 288 -6.47 15.27 -1.81
N GLN A 289 -5.54 14.71 -1.04
CA GLN A 289 -4.24 14.26 -1.57
C GLN A 289 -4.31 12.90 -2.29
N THR A 290 -5.42 12.16 -2.16
CA THR A 290 -5.69 10.94 -2.95
C THR A 290 -6.58 11.20 -4.17
N GLY A 291 -6.70 12.47 -4.59
CA GLY A 291 -7.50 12.84 -5.76
C GLY A 291 -9.00 12.58 -5.58
N GLY A 292 -9.49 12.57 -4.34
CA GLY A 292 -10.89 12.34 -4.02
C GLY A 292 -11.33 10.86 -4.06
N SER A 293 -10.39 9.91 -4.02
CA SER A 293 -10.67 8.47 -4.19
C SER A 293 -11.58 7.86 -3.10
N TYR A 294 -11.70 8.49 -1.94
CA TYR A 294 -12.47 7.99 -0.79
C TYR A 294 -13.40 9.05 -0.20
N PRO A 295 -14.54 9.37 -0.85
CA PRO A 295 -15.49 10.38 -0.36
C PRO A 295 -15.97 10.12 1.07
N GLU A 296 -16.03 8.86 1.49
CA GLU A 296 -16.42 8.44 2.84
C GLU A 296 -15.52 8.99 3.94
N LEU A 297 -14.27 9.37 3.63
CA LEU A 297 -13.42 10.06 4.60
C LEU A 297 -14.06 11.37 5.08
N ILE A 298 -14.81 12.05 4.21
CA ILE A 298 -15.51 13.30 4.51
C ILE A 298 -16.93 13.04 4.99
N THR A 299 -17.64 12.12 4.34
CA THR A 299 -19.08 11.97 4.51
C THR A 299 -19.48 10.94 5.56
N ARG A 300 -18.60 9.99 5.93
CA ARG A 300 -18.85 8.90 6.90
C ARG A 300 -17.96 9.03 8.14
N ASN A 301 -18.26 10.03 8.98
CA ASN A 301 -17.58 10.21 10.27
C ASN A 301 -17.86 9.09 11.28
N ASP A 302 -18.90 8.30 11.06
CA ASP A 302 -19.26 7.09 11.82
C ASP A 302 -18.30 5.93 11.58
N ILE A 303 -17.67 5.83 10.41
CA ILE A 303 -16.65 4.81 10.12
C ILE A 303 -15.29 5.31 10.59
N LYS A 304 -14.70 4.67 11.60
CA LYS A 304 -13.40 5.03 12.18
C LYS A 304 -12.20 4.27 11.60
N LEU A 305 -12.44 3.29 10.75
CA LEU A 305 -11.39 2.48 10.15
C LEU A 305 -11.13 2.85 8.69
N PHE A 306 -9.86 2.82 8.30
CA PHE A 306 -9.42 3.00 6.94
C PHE A 306 -8.38 1.92 6.58
N MET A 307 -8.58 1.24 5.46
CA MET A 307 -7.64 0.30 4.87
C MET A 307 -6.97 0.98 3.66
N PRO A 308 -5.88 1.74 3.88
CA PRO A 308 -5.21 2.46 2.80
C PRO A 308 -4.60 1.48 1.79
N PRO A 309 -4.66 1.79 0.47
CA PRO A 309 -4.11 0.93 -0.59
C PRO A 309 -2.59 1.10 -0.72
N ILE A 310 -1.86 1.10 0.40
CA ILE A 310 -0.41 1.30 0.43
C ILE A 310 0.31 -0.04 0.64
N GLY A 311 1.64 -0.01 0.49
CA GLY A 311 2.49 -1.14 0.82
C GLY A 311 2.39 -1.52 2.31
N GLY A 312 2.27 -2.82 2.58
CA GLY A 312 2.30 -3.37 3.92
C GLY A 312 3.72 -3.56 4.47
N LEU A 313 3.87 -4.54 5.35
CA LEU A 313 5.17 -4.97 5.87
C LEU A 313 5.27 -6.49 5.95
N THR A 314 6.51 -6.97 6.03
CA THR A 314 6.81 -8.38 6.30
C THR A 314 7.78 -8.48 7.46
N VAL A 315 7.44 -9.30 8.46
CA VAL A 315 8.34 -9.67 9.56
C VAL A 315 9.03 -10.99 9.22
N TYR A 316 10.32 -11.07 9.50
CA TYR A 316 11.14 -12.28 9.46
C TYR A 316 11.65 -12.54 10.88
N CYS A 317 11.17 -13.60 11.51
CA CYS A 317 11.57 -14.04 12.83
C CYS A 317 12.52 -15.23 12.71
N PHE A 318 13.72 -15.09 13.29
CA PHE A 318 14.75 -16.11 13.39
C PHE A 318 14.73 -16.70 14.80
N GLY A 319 14.64 -18.03 14.89
CA GLY A 319 14.39 -18.74 16.15
C GLY A 319 12.91 -18.93 16.44
N ASP A 320 12.60 -19.21 17.71
CA ASP A 320 11.24 -19.46 18.19
C ASP A 320 10.45 -18.14 18.33
N PRO A 321 9.34 -17.95 17.60
CA PRO A 321 8.52 -16.73 17.71
C PRO A 321 8.04 -16.40 19.12
N ALA A 322 7.86 -17.38 20.01
CA ALA A 322 7.45 -17.13 21.39
C ALA A 322 8.48 -16.29 22.17
N LYS A 323 9.76 -16.41 21.81
CA LYS A 323 10.87 -15.68 22.46
C LYS A 323 10.90 -14.19 22.15
N MET A 324 10.25 -13.72 21.09
CA MET A 324 10.23 -12.27 20.76
C MET A 324 9.63 -11.42 21.88
N SER A 325 8.65 -11.98 22.60
CA SER A 325 7.92 -11.30 23.68
C SER A 325 8.48 -11.55 25.08
N ASP A 326 9.45 -12.47 25.22
CA ASP A 326 9.99 -12.85 26.52
C ASP A 326 11.01 -11.80 27.01
N PRO A 327 10.76 -11.11 28.14
CA PRO A 327 11.68 -10.10 28.66
C PRO A 327 13.00 -10.70 29.19
N ASN A 328 13.10 -12.01 29.37
CA ASN A 328 14.30 -12.66 29.91
C ASN A 328 15.30 -13.08 28.84
N VAL A 329 14.92 -13.06 27.57
CA VAL A 329 15.82 -13.36 26.45
C VAL A 329 16.29 -12.08 25.78
N LYS A 330 17.38 -12.18 25.01
CA LYS A 330 17.91 -11.06 24.26
C LYS A 330 17.25 -10.97 22.88
N LEU A 331 16.95 -9.75 22.43
CA LEU A 331 16.34 -9.45 21.14
C LEU A 331 17.27 -8.60 20.28
N ALA A 332 17.52 -9.04 19.05
CA ALA A 332 18.12 -8.24 17.99
C ALA A 332 17.04 -7.82 16.98
N LEU A 333 16.94 -6.52 16.71
CA LEU A 333 15.91 -5.94 15.84
C LEU A 333 16.53 -5.13 14.70
N ARG A 334 16.11 -5.43 13.47
CA ARG A 334 16.33 -4.58 12.30
C ARG A 334 14.99 -4.11 11.75
N VAL A 335 14.78 -2.80 11.70
CA VAL A 335 13.67 -2.19 10.96
C VAL A 335 14.19 -1.62 9.65
N HIS A 336 13.76 -2.20 8.55
CA HIS A 336 14.20 -1.87 7.19
C HIS A 336 13.06 -1.22 6.40
N ASP A 337 13.36 -0.13 5.70
CA ASP A 337 12.43 0.45 4.72
C ASP A 337 12.93 0.03 3.34
N GLU A 338 12.00 -0.39 2.49
CA GLU A 338 12.24 -0.87 1.13
C GLU A 338 13.13 0.07 0.31
N CYS A 339 14.11 -0.54 -0.36
CA CYS A 339 14.94 0.10 -1.36
C CYS A 339 15.18 -0.90 -2.49
N ASN A 340 14.21 -1.05 -3.39
CA ASN A 340 14.19 -2.05 -4.46
C ASN A 340 15.51 -2.14 -5.25
N GLY A 341 16.01 -0.99 -5.72
CA GLY A 341 17.28 -0.92 -6.47
C GLY A 341 18.50 -1.46 -5.72
N SER A 342 18.56 -1.33 -4.39
CA SER A 342 19.67 -1.88 -3.59
C SER A 342 19.34 -3.29 -3.13
N ASP A 343 18.19 -3.49 -2.49
CA ASP A 343 17.78 -4.74 -1.86
C ASP A 343 17.71 -5.90 -2.87
N VAL A 344 17.18 -5.66 -4.07
CA VAL A 344 17.01 -6.69 -5.10
C VAL A 344 18.20 -6.71 -6.07
N PHE A 345 18.58 -5.54 -6.58
CA PHE A 345 19.52 -5.42 -7.70
C PHE A 345 20.95 -5.04 -7.31
N GLY A 346 21.23 -4.84 -6.02
CA GLY A 346 22.60 -4.64 -5.53
C GLY A 346 23.21 -3.28 -5.85
N SER A 347 22.41 -2.23 -6.05
CA SER A 347 22.91 -0.87 -6.22
C SER A 347 23.83 -0.45 -5.06
N ASP A 348 24.98 0.11 -5.41
CA ASP A 348 26.08 0.58 -4.55
C ASP A 348 25.96 2.06 -4.13
N ILE A 349 24.92 2.76 -4.62
CA ILE A 349 24.67 4.19 -4.33
C ILE A 349 24.20 4.41 -2.88
N CYS A 350 23.71 3.36 -2.21
CA CYS A 350 23.21 3.46 -0.84
C CYS A 350 23.56 2.22 -0.01
N THR A 351 23.45 2.34 1.31
CA THR A 351 23.80 1.29 2.27
C THR A 351 22.63 0.36 2.63
N CYS A 352 21.50 0.44 1.90
CA CYS A 352 20.28 -0.29 2.24
C CYS A 352 20.50 -1.81 2.28
N ARG A 353 20.97 -2.43 1.20
CA ARG A 353 21.21 -3.89 1.15
C ARG A 353 22.30 -4.35 2.11
N PRO A 354 23.51 -3.72 2.15
CA PRO A 354 24.53 -4.10 3.13
C PRO A 354 24.02 -4.08 4.57
N TYR A 355 23.19 -3.10 4.93
CA TYR A 355 22.68 -3.00 6.28
C TYR A 355 21.50 -3.96 6.54
N LEU A 356 20.72 -4.33 5.52
CA LEU A 356 19.73 -5.40 5.59
C LEU A 356 20.40 -6.75 5.85
N THR A 357 21.45 -7.09 5.10
CA THR A 357 22.16 -8.37 5.22
C THR A 357 22.91 -8.47 6.54
N PHE A 358 23.55 -7.40 7.00
CA PHE A 358 24.09 -7.29 8.36
C PHE A 358 22.99 -7.49 9.42
N GLY A 359 21.84 -6.85 9.21
CA GLY A 359 20.64 -7.01 10.04
C GLY A 359 20.21 -8.47 10.22
N ILE A 360 20.18 -9.22 9.12
CA ILE A 360 19.82 -10.63 9.09
C ILE A 360 20.90 -11.48 9.78
N GLU A 361 22.18 -11.27 9.47
CA GLU A 361 23.30 -12.02 10.07
C GLU A 361 23.28 -11.93 11.60
N GLU A 362 23.16 -10.72 12.14
CA GLU A 362 23.11 -10.50 13.58
C GLU A 362 21.82 -10.98 14.24
N ALA A 363 20.68 -10.92 13.54
CA ALA A 363 19.44 -11.50 14.01
C ALA A 363 19.55 -13.03 14.13
N VAL A 364 20.18 -13.69 13.16
CA VAL A 364 20.46 -15.13 13.21
C VAL A 364 21.39 -15.46 14.38
N LYS A 365 22.52 -14.74 14.52
CA LYS A 365 23.45 -14.95 15.65
C LYS A 365 22.76 -14.78 17.00
N MET A 366 21.90 -13.76 17.14
CA MET A 366 21.14 -13.55 18.38
C MET A 366 20.26 -14.76 18.71
N ALA A 367 19.54 -15.27 17.71
CA ALA A 367 18.70 -16.44 17.87
C ALA A 367 19.50 -17.71 18.20
N GLN A 368 20.66 -17.92 17.56
CA GLN A 368 21.56 -19.04 17.83
C GLN A 368 22.11 -19.02 19.26
N ASN A 369 22.35 -17.82 19.81
CA ASN A 369 22.80 -17.61 21.19
C ASN A 369 21.65 -17.71 22.22
N GLY A 370 20.51 -18.30 21.84
CA GLY A 370 19.37 -18.55 22.72
C GLY A 370 18.38 -17.39 22.82
N GLY A 371 18.65 -16.26 22.17
CA GLY A 371 17.76 -15.09 22.07
C GLY A 371 16.73 -15.20 20.94
N SER A 372 16.35 -14.03 20.40
CA SER A 372 15.43 -13.89 19.27
C SER A 372 15.97 -12.87 18.26
N GLY A 373 15.83 -13.17 16.98
CA GLY A 373 16.19 -12.26 15.88
C GLY A 373 14.97 -11.83 15.10
N VAL A 374 14.80 -10.53 14.89
CA VAL A 374 13.65 -9.97 14.16
C VAL A 374 14.11 -8.96 13.11
N VAL A 375 13.70 -9.19 11.87
CA VAL A 375 13.87 -8.22 10.77
C VAL A 375 12.49 -7.84 10.25
N ILE A 376 12.17 -6.55 10.21
CA ILE A 376 10.90 -6.04 9.71
C ILE A 376 11.17 -5.24 8.45
N TYR A 377 10.54 -5.64 7.36
CA TYR A 377 10.66 -5.03 6.04
C TYR A 377 9.40 -4.23 5.71
N PHE A 378 9.49 -2.91 5.75
CA PHE A 378 8.41 -1.99 5.40
C PHE A 378 8.47 -1.62 3.92
N ARG A 379 7.34 -1.72 3.21
CA ARG A 379 7.24 -1.35 1.79
C ARG A 379 7.04 0.15 1.60
N LYS A 380 8.09 0.91 1.93
CA LYS A 380 8.15 2.38 1.94
C LYS A 380 9.30 2.91 1.08
N GLU A 381 9.27 2.58 -0.22
CA GLU A 381 10.31 2.99 -1.19
C GLU A 381 10.57 4.50 -1.18
N GLY A 382 11.84 4.87 -1.32
CA GLY A 382 12.26 6.26 -1.52
C GLY A 382 11.85 7.19 -0.39
N ARG A 383 11.83 6.73 0.87
CA ARG A 383 11.30 7.50 2.03
C ARG A 383 9.83 7.87 1.88
N ALA A 384 9.05 6.95 1.32
CA ALA A 384 7.66 7.15 0.94
C ALA A 384 7.43 8.24 -0.14
N LEU A 385 8.47 8.64 -0.89
CA LEU A 385 8.36 9.49 -2.07
C LEU A 385 8.15 8.70 -3.38
N GLY A 386 8.39 7.38 -3.33
CA GLY A 386 8.36 6.51 -4.50
C GLY A 386 9.65 6.53 -5.33
N GLU A 387 9.76 5.54 -6.22
CA GLU A 387 10.97 5.26 -7.00
C GLU A 387 11.26 6.34 -8.07
N VAL A 388 10.22 6.89 -8.71
CA VAL A 388 10.37 7.96 -9.72
C VAL A 388 11.05 9.19 -9.11
N THR A 389 10.54 9.69 -7.97
CA THR A 389 11.12 10.85 -7.27
C THR A 389 12.56 10.57 -6.84
N LYS A 390 12.83 9.36 -6.31
CA LYS A 390 14.18 8.92 -5.96
C LYS A 390 15.13 9.00 -7.15
N TYR A 391 14.73 8.55 -8.33
CA TYR A 391 15.58 8.61 -9.53
C TYR A 391 15.78 10.03 -10.04
N LEU A 392 14.76 10.89 -9.96
CA LEU A 392 14.92 12.33 -10.23
C LEU A 392 15.96 12.97 -9.30
N VAL A 393 15.94 12.63 -8.02
CA VAL A 393 16.94 13.09 -7.04
C VAL A 393 18.33 12.58 -7.38
N TYR A 394 18.47 11.29 -7.73
CA TYR A 394 19.76 10.72 -8.13
C TYR A 394 20.31 11.40 -9.38
N ASN A 395 19.48 11.60 -10.40
CA ASN A 395 19.85 12.30 -11.62
C ASN A 395 20.29 13.75 -11.33
N ALA A 396 19.57 14.47 -10.48
CA ALA A 396 19.92 15.84 -10.09
C ALA A 396 21.21 15.92 -9.27
N ARG A 397 21.49 14.90 -8.46
CA ARG A 397 22.75 14.78 -7.70
C ARG A 397 23.93 14.52 -8.62
N LYS A 398 23.82 13.50 -9.49
CA LYS A 398 24.90 13.08 -10.39
C LYS A 398 25.21 14.11 -11.48
N ARG A 399 24.21 14.82 -12.02
CA ARG A 399 24.44 15.99 -12.90
C ARG A 399 24.97 17.23 -12.17
N GLY A 400 24.86 17.24 -10.84
CA GLY A 400 25.45 18.25 -9.99
C GLY A 400 26.87 17.85 -9.57
N SER A 401 27.24 18.17 -8.34
CA SER A 401 28.55 17.83 -7.78
C SER A 401 28.56 16.55 -6.93
N ASP A 402 27.40 15.89 -6.79
CA ASP A 402 27.13 14.76 -5.89
C ASP A 402 27.83 14.84 -4.52
N LYS A 403 27.83 16.04 -3.93
CA LYS A 403 28.43 16.30 -2.61
C LYS A 403 27.51 15.84 -1.48
N ALA A 404 28.09 15.25 -0.44
CA ALA A 404 27.37 14.85 0.75
C ALA A 404 26.66 16.06 1.42
N SER A 405 27.29 17.24 1.40
CA SER A 405 26.72 18.47 1.94
C SER A 405 25.44 18.95 1.24
N GLU A 406 25.19 18.54 -0.01
CA GLU A 406 23.97 18.89 -0.76
C GLU A 406 22.92 17.78 -0.78
N TYR A 407 23.19 16.63 -0.16
CA TYR A 407 22.39 15.41 -0.30
C TYR A 407 20.90 15.63 -0.03
N PHE A 408 20.54 16.29 1.08
CA PHE A 408 19.14 16.55 1.42
C PHE A 408 18.52 17.69 0.61
N LYS A 409 19.31 18.69 0.23
CA LYS A 409 18.85 19.88 -0.51
C LYS A 409 18.21 19.49 -1.84
N ARG A 410 18.79 18.51 -2.55
CA ARG A 410 18.21 18.02 -3.82
C ARG A 410 16.87 17.32 -3.61
N THR A 411 16.72 16.59 -2.51
CA THR A 411 15.45 15.96 -2.16
C THR A 411 14.39 17.02 -1.87
N GLU A 412 14.72 18.04 -1.07
CA GLU A 412 13.80 19.15 -0.78
C GLU A 412 13.39 19.93 -2.02
N ASN A 413 14.34 20.22 -2.91
CA ASN A 413 14.05 20.95 -4.15
C ASN A 413 13.05 20.22 -5.05
N ILE A 414 13.07 18.87 -5.06
CA ILE A 414 12.24 18.05 -5.95
C ILE A 414 10.94 17.63 -5.27
N ALA A 415 11.01 17.22 -4.01
CA ALA A 415 9.91 16.62 -3.28
C ALA A 415 9.22 17.57 -2.28
N GLY A 416 9.78 18.76 -2.04
CA GLY A 416 9.31 19.73 -1.06
C GLY A 416 9.63 19.39 0.40
N VAL A 417 10.12 18.17 0.66
CA VAL A 417 10.44 17.66 2.01
C VAL A 417 11.62 16.68 1.96
N LYS A 418 12.32 16.50 3.09
CA LYS A 418 13.45 15.54 3.20
C LYS A 418 13.01 14.08 3.37
N ASP A 419 11.82 13.87 3.94
CA ASP A 419 11.30 12.56 4.34
C ASP A 419 9.77 12.61 4.48
N MET A 420 9.06 11.62 3.94
CA MET A 420 7.61 11.45 4.11
C MET A 420 7.25 10.17 4.88
N ARG A 421 8.23 9.51 5.51
CA ARG A 421 7.97 8.29 6.26
C ARG A 421 7.27 8.61 7.57
N PHE A 422 6.12 7.98 7.73
CA PHE A 422 5.39 7.89 8.97
C PHE A 422 6.05 6.87 9.93
N GLN A 423 7.22 7.21 10.49
CA GLN A 423 7.91 6.34 11.45
C GLN A 423 7.15 6.23 12.77
N ALA A 424 6.32 7.22 13.12
CA ALA A 424 5.49 7.17 14.31
C ALA A 424 4.51 5.98 14.34
N LEU A 425 4.13 5.40 13.20
CA LEU A 425 3.26 4.21 13.10
C LEU A 425 4.04 2.89 13.08
N MET A 426 5.37 2.94 12.94
CA MET A 426 6.23 1.75 12.83
C MET A 426 6.22 0.87 14.10
N PRO A 427 6.14 1.39 15.34
CA PRO A 427 6.18 0.56 16.55
C PRO A 427 4.97 -0.36 16.72
N ASP A 428 3.86 -0.14 16.01
CA ASP A 428 2.62 -0.90 16.15
C ASP A 428 2.83 -2.42 15.93
N ILE A 429 3.68 -2.80 14.97
CA ILE A 429 4.03 -4.21 14.74
C ILE A 429 4.88 -4.78 15.89
N LEU A 430 5.73 -3.97 16.54
CA LEU A 430 6.50 -4.41 17.70
C LEU A 430 5.57 -4.70 18.88
N HIS A 431 4.58 -3.84 19.09
CA HIS A 431 3.52 -4.07 20.07
C HIS A 431 2.67 -5.29 19.71
N TRP A 432 2.38 -5.52 18.43
CA TRP A 432 1.67 -6.71 17.99
C TRP A 432 2.47 -8.00 18.25
N LEU A 433 3.80 -7.96 18.11
CA LEU A 433 4.71 -9.06 18.45
C LEU A 433 4.95 -9.23 19.95
N GLY A 434 4.38 -8.36 20.80
CA GLY A 434 4.56 -8.40 22.25
C GLY A 434 5.94 -7.95 22.73
N ILE A 435 6.71 -7.27 21.89
CA ILE A 435 8.06 -6.80 22.22
C ILE A 435 7.97 -5.67 23.24
N THR A 436 8.66 -5.84 24.37
CA THR A 436 8.69 -4.88 25.48
C THR A 436 10.05 -4.23 25.70
N LYS A 437 11.13 -4.79 25.12
CA LYS A 437 12.47 -4.20 25.09
C LYS A 437 13.23 -4.67 23.86
N ILE A 438 14.24 -3.92 23.45
CA ILE A 438 15.17 -4.30 22.39
C ILE A 438 16.59 -4.24 22.93
N ASP A 439 17.28 -5.37 22.99
CA ASP A 439 18.66 -5.41 23.47
C ASP A 439 19.62 -4.83 22.45
N ARG A 440 19.44 -5.14 21.16
CA ARG A 440 20.27 -4.63 20.06
C ARG A 440 19.42 -4.17 18.90
N MET A 441 19.42 -2.87 18.62
CA MET A 441 18.77 -2.29 17.45
C MET A 441 19.79 -1.97 16.36
N LEU A 442 19.62 -2.58 15.20
CA LEU A 442 20.53 -2.47 14.06
C LEU A 442 20.10 -1.30 13.19
N SER A 443 20.28 -0.09 13.71
CA SER A 443 19.90 1.14 13.04
C SER A 443 20.67 2.37 13.55
N MET A 444 21.09 3.20 12.59
CA MET A 444 21.64 4.54 12.85
C MET A 444 20.55 5.62 12.85
N SER A 445 19.31 5.30 12.47
CA SER A 445 18.25 6.31 12.33
C SER A 445 17.66 6.72 13.67
N ASN A 446 17.82 8.00 14.05
CA ASN A 446 17.16 8.55 15.24
C ASN A 446 15.64 8.51 15.11
N MET A 447 15.07 8.86 13.96
CA MET A 447 13.62 8.78 13.76
C MET A 447 13.03 7.40 14.04
N LYS A 448 13.75 6.31 13.73
CA LYS A 448 13.31 4.95 14.07
C LYS A 448 13.47 4.66 15.55
N HIS A 449 14.61 5.04 16.13
CA HIS A 449 14.88 4.88 17.55
C HIS A 449 13.85 5.63 18.41
N ASP A 450 13.67 6.92 18.15
CA ASP A 450 12.83 7.81 18.93
C ASP A 450 11.37 7.36 18.86
N ALA A 451 10.86 7.02 17.66
CA ALA A 451 9.51 6.49 17.51
C ALA A 451 9.26 5.22 18.36
N ILE A 452 10.25 4.32 18.45
CA ILE A 452 10.14 3.08 19.25
C ILE A 452 10.17 3.39 20.75
N VAL A 453 11.11 4.23 21.19
CA VAL A 453 11.28 4.58 22.61
C VAL A 453 10.08 5.40 23.12
N GLU A 454 9.57 6.34 22.34
CA GLU A 454 8.37 7.13 22.65
C GLU A 454 7.12 6.26 22.80
N GLN A 455 7.07 5.12 22.12
CA GLN A 455 6.02 4.11 22.29
C GLN A 455 6.28 3.15 23.47
N GLY A 456 7.30 3.41 24.29
CA GLY A 456 7.56 2.72 25.54
C GLY A 456 8.34 1.42 25.38
N ILE A 457 9.06 1.23 24.27
CA ILE A 457 9.95 0.08 24.07
C ILE A 457 11.40 0.58 24.22
N PRO A 458 12.06 0.38 25.37
CA PRO A 458 13.45 0.78 25.54
C PRO A 458 14.38 0.01 24.60
N ILE A 459 15.39 0.72 24.09
CA ILE A 459 16.48 0.17 23.28
C ILE A 459 17.78 0.26 24.09
N HIS A 460 18.43 -0.86 24.35
CA HIS A 460 19.64 -0.92 25.19
C HIS A 460 20.93 -0.66 24.41
N GLU A 461 21.02 -1.14 23.18
CA GLU A 461 22.18 -0.92 22.31
C GLU A 461 21.72 -0.51 20.90
N ARG A 462 22.35 0.52 20.33
CA ARG A 462 22.26 0.86 18.92
C ARG A 462 23.54 0.40 18.21
N VAL A 463 23.36 -0.34 17.11
CA VAL A 463 24.43 -0.97 16.35
C VAL A 463 24.48 -0.34 14.95
N GLU A 464 25.56 0.37 14.66
CA GLU A 464 25.85 0.94 13.33
C GLU A 464 26.24 -0.16 12.33
N ILE A 465 26.20 0.17 11.04
CA ILE A 465 26.71 -0.75 10.01
C ILE A 465 28.25 -0.84 10.13
N PRO A 466 28.86 -2.03 9.98
CA PRO A 466 30.32 -2.14 9.93
C PRO A 466 30.92 -1.35 8.76
N GLU A 467 32.07 -0.71 9.01
CA GLU A 467 32.74 0.18 8.06
C GLU A 467 33.11 -0.54 6.75
N GLU A 468 33.54 -1.79 6.85
CA GLU A 468 33.90 -2.65 5.72
C GLU A 468 32.71 -3.04 4.84
N MET A 469 31.48 -2.82 5.30
CA MET A 469 30.25 -3.10 4.55
C MET A 469 29.67 -1.85 3.88
N ILE A 470 30.29 -0.67 4.02
CA ILE A 470 29.84 0.57 3.38
C ILE A 470 30.45 0.66 1.97
N PRO A 471 29.65 0.58 0.89
CA PRO A 471 30.15 0.85 -0.46
C PRO A 471 30.72 2.26 -0.59
N GLU A 472 31.75 2.43 -1.41
CA GLU A 472 32.44 3.71 -1.59
C GLU A 472 31.49 4.83 -2.06
N ASP A 473 30.69 4.61 -3.11
CA ASP A 473 29.76 5.62 -3.64
C ASP A 473 28.63 5.96 -2.64
N SER A 474 28.36 5.06 -1.68
CA SER A 474 27.37 5.29 -0.63
C SER A 474 27.85 6.19 0.52
N ARG A 475 29.15 6.55 0.55
CA ARG A 475 29.72 7.51 1.51
C ARG A 475 28.97 8.84 1.50
N VAL A 476 28.64 9.31 0.30
CA VAL A 476 27.84 10.54 0.09
C VAL A 476 26.54 10.51 0.90
N GLU A 477 25.89 9.36 0.95
CA GLU A 477 24.66 9.18 1.71
C GLU A 477 24.91 9.02 3.21
N ILE A 478 25.81 8.13 3.61
CA ILE A 478 25.98 7.78 5.02
C ILE A 478 26.57 8.95 5.81
N ASP A 479 27.55 9.66 5.26
CA ASP A 479 28.22 10.77 5.91
C ASP A 479 27.26 11.97 6.03
N ALA A 480 26.46 12.22 4.98
CA ALA A 480 25.41 13.23 5.03
C ALA A 480 24.36 12.92 6.11
N LYS A 481 23.98 11.65 6.25
CA LYS A 481 23.03 11.19 7.28
C LYS A 481 23.60 11.34 8.69
N ILE A 482 24.86 10.93 8.90
CA ILE A 482 25.57 11.09 10.19
C ILE A 482 25.62 12.57 10.57
N HIS A 483 26.02 13.45 9.62
CA HIS A 483 26.03 14.89 9.85
C HIS A 483 24.64 15.45 10.18
N ALA A 484 23.58 14.94 9.53
CA ALA A 484 22.19 15.30 9.81
C ALA A 484 21.64 14.70 11.13
N GLY A 485 22.49 14.04 11.93
CA GLY A 485 22.17 13.57 13.26
C GLY A 485 21.95 12.06 13.37
N TYR A 486 22.21 11.26 12.33
CA TYR A 486 22.19 9.80 12.50
C TYR A 486 23.25 9.36 13.52
N PHE A 487 22.90 8.35 14.33
CA PHE A 487 23.78 7.81 15.34
C PHE A 487 25.02 7.17 14.73
N THR A 488 26.17 7.48 15.30
CA THR A 488 27.44 6.81 15.06
C THR A 488 28.26 6.79 16.35
N LYS A 489 29.15 5.81 16.51
CA LYS A 489 30.19 5.85 17.55
C LYS A 489 31.46 6.56 17.07
N GLY A 490 31.56 6.84 15.76
CA GLY A 490 32.68 7.52 15.12
C GLY A 490 32.60 9.03 15.18
N THR A 491 33.45 9.68 14.38
CA THR A 491 33.53 11.14 14.27
C THR A 491 32.48 11.70 13.33
N ILE A 492 31.85 12.80 13.72
CA ILE A 492 30.95 13.56 12.85
C ILE A 492 31.77 14.57 12.06
N MET A 493 31.74 14.48 10.73
CA MET A 493 32.46 15.39 9.84
C MET A 493 31.88 16.82 9.93
N SER A 494 32.78 17.81 9.88
CA SER A 494 32.43 19.21 9.67
C SER A 494 31.83 19.44 8.28
N MET A 495 31.19 20.60 8.07
CA MET A 495 30.60 20.93 6.76
C MET A 495 31.62 21.02 5.63
N ASP A 496 32.86 21.45 5.92
CA ASP A 496 33.93 21.56 4.94
C ASP A 496 34.47 20.19 4.53
N GLU A 497 34.64 19.29 5.51
CA GLU A 497 35.00 17.89 5.26
C GLU A 497 33.89 17.18 4.46
N LEU A 498 32.63 17.39 4.82
CA LEU A 498 31.47 16.83 4.12
C LEU A 498 31.35 17.33 2.67
N ALA A 499 31.79 18.55 2.38
CA ALA A 499 31.80 19.11 1.02
C ALA A 499 32.88 18.49 0.12
N SER A 500 33.85 17.78 0.72
CA SER A 500 34.92 17.06 0.04
C SER A 500 34.57 15.58 -0.20
N VAL A 501 33.46 15.09 0.37
CA VAL A 501 32.92 13.76 0.08
C VAL A 501 32.08 13.83 -1.19
N HIS A 502 32.55 13.15 -2.23
CA HIS A 502 31.95 13.12 -3.56
C HIS A 502 31.63 11.70 -3.99
N GLY A 503 30.50 11.53 -4.67
CA GLY A 503 30.21 10.29 -5.39
C GLY A 503 30.88 10.26 -6.75
N ARG A 504 30.76 9.13 -7.45
CA ARG A 504 31.20 8.99 -8.85
C ARG A 504 30.57 10.08 -9.73
N ALA A 505 31.35 10.58 -10.69
CA ALA A 505 30.90 11.59 -11.64
C ALA A 505 29.86 11.02 -12.60
N TRP A 506 29.12 11.89 -13.28
CA TRP A 506 28.16 11.46 -14.30
C TRP A 506 28.87 10.70 -15.44
N GLU A 507 30.03 11.17 -15.88
CA GLU A 507 30.78 10.54 -16.98
C GLU A 507 31.30 9.13 -16.61
N ASP A 508 31.56 8.86 -15.33
CA ASP A 508 32.01 7.55 -14.85
C ASP A 508 30.91 6.47 -14.93
N VAL A 509 29.64 6.87 -15.11
CA VAL A 509 28.48 5.97 -15.25
C VAL A 509 28.17 5.65 -16.72
N ASP A 510 28.70 6.44 -17.66
CA ASP A 510 28.48 6.28 -19.11
C ASP A 510 29.37 5.18 -19.75
N HIS A 511 29.89 4.23 -18.95
CA HIS A 511 30.83 3.19 -19.38
C HIS A 511 30.31 1.76 -19.20
#